data_AF-A0A1G0SUQ8-F1
#
_entry.id   AF-A0A1G0SUQ8-F1
#
_cell.length_a   1.000
_cell.length_b   1.000
_cell.length_c   1.000
_cell.angle_alpha   90.00
_cell.angle_beta   90.00
_cell.angle_gamma   90.00
#
_symmetry.space_group_name_H-M   'P 1'
#
loop_
_entity.id
_entity.type
_entity.pdbx_description
1 polymer ?
#
loop_
_entity_poly.entity_id
_entity_poly.type
_entity_poly.pdbx_seq_one_letter_code
_entity_poly.pdbx_strand_id
1 'polypeptide(L)'
;MKNKQDFISFISLLSSKHGMFMINNVEELSIAFIGYSFALNEEERKAFDLFMGDFTVYINSDFKSKEKFSWQKLIRLYSGSDKHSLELFETLFTKYLQSHNVNA
;
A
#
# COMPACT_ATOMS: atom_id res chain seq x y z
N MET A 1 15.80 8.10 5.05
CA MET A 1 15.00 8.78 4.00
C MET A 1 14.24 9.91 4.65
N LYS A 2 14.31 11.14 4.08
CA LYS A 2 14.04 12.36 4.87
C LYS A 2 12.57 12.81 4.86
N ASN A 3 11.67 12.19 4.09
CA ASN A 3 10.29 12.71 3.93
C ASN A 3 9.29 11.61 3.51
N LYS A 4 8.03 11.74 3.97
CA LYS A 4 6.80 11.10 3.47
C LYS A 4 6.75 10.97 1.93
N GLN A 5 7.29 11.96 1.21
CA GLN A 5 7.36 11.96 -0.26
C GLN A 5 8.25 10.85 -0.84
N ASP A 6 9.39 10.55 -0.20
CA ASP A 6 10.29 9.49 -0.66
C ASP A 6 9.61 8.12 -0.59
N PHE A 7 8.79 7.96 0.45
CA PHE A 7 8.03 6.74 0.70
C PHE A 7 6.85 6.57 -0.27
N ILE A 8 6.11 7.64 -0.57
CA ILE A 8 5.06 7.61 -1.60
C ILE A 8 5.69 7.30 -2.96
N SER A 9 6.83 7.91 -3.27
CA SER A 9 7.57 7.65 -4.51
C SER A 9 7.99 6.18 -4.61
N PHE A 10 8.45 5.59 -3.50
CA PHE A 10 8.80 4.17 -3.44
C PHE A 10 7.59 3.26 -3.66
N ILE A 11 6.47 3.51 -2.99
CA ILE A 11 5.23 2.73 -3.19
C ILE A 11 4.74 2.85 -4.62
N SER A 12 4.66 4.07 -5.16
CA SER A 12 4.24 4.32 -6.54
C SER A 12 5.18 3.63 -7.54
N LEU A 13 6.49 3.57 -7.27
CA LEU A 13 7.45 2.86 -8.10
C LEU A 13 7.22 1.34 -8.07
N LEU A 14 7.05 0.75 -6.88
CA LEU A 14 6.78 -0.69 -6.75
C LEU A 14 5.46 -1.08 -7.39
N SER A 15 4.43 -0.24 -7.26
CA SER A 15 3.13 -0.47 -7.86
C SER A 15 3.15 -0.33 -9.38
N SER A 16 3.76 0.73 -9.93
CA SER A 16 3.75 0.97 -11.38
C SER A 16 4.74 0.10 -12.17
N LYS A 17 5.78 -0.41 -11.50
CA LYS A 17 6.83 -1.24 -12.12
C LYS A 17 6.98 -2.60 -11.44
N HIS A 18 5.88 -3.15 -10.92
CA HIS A 18 5.85 -4.41 -10.18
C HIS A 18 6.61 -5.57 -10.89
N GLY A 19 6.54 -5.65 -12.22
CA GLY A 19 7.26 -6.65 -13.01
C GLY A 19 8.80 -6.54 -12.96
N MET A 20 9.36 -5.33 -12.75
CA MET A 20 10.82 -5.15 -12.58
C MET A 20 11.32 -5.68 -11.23
N PHE A 21 10.42 -5.77 -10.25
CA PHE A 21 10.72 -6.20 -8.89
C PHE A 21 10.25 -7.63 -8.60
N MET A 22 9.83 -8.37 -9.64
CA MET A 22 9.25 -9.72 -9.51
C MET A 22 8.06 -9.76 -8.55
N ILE A 23 7.28 -8.68 -8.49
CA ILE A 23 6.03 -8.58 -7.73
C ILE A 23 4.89 -8.93 -8.67
N ASN A 24 4.23 -10.05 -8.40
CA ASN A 24 3.18 -10.62 -9.25
C ASN A 24 1.78 -10.38 -8.66
N ASN A 25 1.69 -10.15 -7.36
CA ASN A 25 0.42 -9.98 -6.65
C ASN A 25 0.54 -9.06 -5.41
N VAL A 26 -0.61 -8.76 -4.81
CA VAL A 26 -0.70 -7.87 -3.64
C VAL A 26 -0.03 -8.43 -2.37
N GLU A 27 0.04 -9.75 -2.20
CA GLU A 27 0.72 -10.37 -1.06
C GLU A 27 2.23 -10.19 -1.16
N GLU A 28 2.82 -10.41 -2.34
CA GLU A 28 4.23 -10.15 -2.61
C GLU A 28 4.56 -8.66 -2.44
N LEU A 29 3.67 -7.77 -2.88
CA LEU A 29 3.80 -6.33 -2.62
C LEU A 29 3.82 -6.04 -1.11
N SER A 30 2.95 -6.70 -0.33
CA SER A 30 2.92 -6.55 1.12
C SER A 30 4.20 -7.06 1.79
N ILE A 31 4.81 -8.13 1.26
CA ILE A 31 6.11 -8.63 1.71
C ILE A 31 7.22 -7.63 1.40
N ALA A 32 7.21 -7.02 0.20
CA ALA A 32 8.16 -5.97 -0.15
C ALA A 32 8.07 -4.77 0.81
N PHE A 33 6.85 -4.39 1.22
CA PHE A 33 6.61 -3.32 2.19
C PHE A 33 7.14 -3.67 3.59
N ILE A 34 6.94 -4.91 4.03
CA ILE A 34 7.53 -5.41 5.28
C ILE A 34 9.07 -5.36 5.20
N GLY A 35 9.65 -5.83 4.09
CA GLY A 35 11.09 -5.79 3.86
C GLY A 35 11.64 -4.37 3.89
N TYR A 36 10.95 -3.42 3.23
CA TYR A 36 11.28 -2.01 3.28
C TYR A 36 11.22 -1.45 4.72
N SER A 37 10.22 -1.83 5.51
CA SER A 37 10.09 -1.38 6.91
C SER A 37 11.28 -1.78 7.79
N PHE A 38 11.97 -2.88 7.46
CA PHE A 38 13.17 -3.33 8.19
C PHE A 38 14.43 -2.52 7.84
N ALA A 39 14.43 -1.82 6.71
CA ALA A 39 15.54 -0.93 6.34
C ALA A 39 15.41 0.48 6.95
N LEU A 40 14.28 0.79 7.59
CA LEU A 40 13.99 2.08 8.20
C LEU A 40 14.54 2.16 9.63
N ASN A 41 14.92 3.37 10.04
CA ASN A 41 15.14 3.63 11.46
C ASN A 41 13.82 3.65 12.25
N GLU A 42 13.87 3.70 13.58
CA GLU A 42 12.68 3.61 14.42
C GLU A 42 11.63 4.71 14.15
N GLU A 43 12.07 5.95 13.94
CA GLU A 43 11.18 7.09 13.67
C GLU A 43 10.51 6.95 12.30
N GLU A 44 11.30 6.62 11.28
CA GLU A 44 10.83 6.37 9.92
C GLU A 44 9.84 5.19 9.88
N ARG A 45 10.15 4.11 10.61
CA ARG A 45 9.28 2.94 10.72
C ARG A 45 7.95 3.28 11.37
N LYS A 46 7.95 4.07 12.46
CA LYS A 46 6.70 4.55 13.08
C LYS A 46 5.86 5.38 12.12
N ALA A 47 6.49 6.28 11.36
CA ALA A 47 5.79 7.08 10.35
C ALA A 47 5.20 6.22 9.23
N PHE A 48 5.95 5.21 8.77
CA PHE A 48 5.50 4.22 7.80
C PHE A 48 4.31 3.41 8.32
N ASP A 49 4.40 2.88 9.54
CA ASP A 49 3.36 2.06 10.16
C ASP A 49 2.07 2.86 10.35
N LEU A 50 2.18 4.14 10.77
CA LEU A 50 1.04 5.06 10.86
C LEU A 50 0.39 5.29 9.50
N PHE A 51 1.18 5.61 8.48
CA PHE A 51 0.65 5.85 7.14
C PHE A 51 -0.05 4.61 6.56
N MET A 52 0.55 3.43 6.68
CA MET A 52 -0.04 2.19 6.20
C MET A 52 -1.25 1.77 7.04
N GLY A 53 -1.27 2.15 8.33
CA GLY A 53 -2.43 2.05 9.20
C GLY A 53 -3.59 2.91 8.71
N ASP A 54 -3.34 4.18 8.40
CA ASP A 54 -4.32 5.11 7.86
C ASP A 54 -4.87 4.64 6.51
N PHE A 55 -3.99 4.15 5.62
CA PHE A 55 -4.41 3.50 4.39
C PHE A 55 -5.34 2.32 4.68
N THR A 56 -4.97 1.43 5.60
CA THR A 56 -5.81 0.28 5.99
C THR A 56 -7.18 0.71 6.50
N VAL A 57 -7.27 1.77 7.29
CA VAL A 57 -8.54 2.34 7.76
C VAL A 57 -9.37 2.85 6.58
N TYR A 58 -8.75 3.60 5.67
CA TYR A 58 -9.41 4.15 4.48
C TYR A 58 -10.10 3.07 3.65
N ILE A 59 -9.39 1.99 3.29
CA ILE A 59 -9.96 0.91 2.47
C ILE A 59 -11.00 0.07 3.21
N ASN A 60 -10.85 -0.17 4.51
CA ASN A 60 -11.91 -0.82 5.28
C ASN A 60 -13.19 0.03 5.25
N SER A 61 -13.07 1.36 5.26
CA SER A 61 -14.20 2.28 5.13
C SER A 61 -14.78 2.28 3.71
N ASP A 62 -13.93 2.34 2.68
CA ASP A 62 -14.32 2.34 1.26
C ASP A 62 -15.12 1.07 0.90
N PHE A 63 -14.65 -0.10 1.35
CA PHE A 63 -15.33 -1.38 1.17
C PHE A 63 -16.50 -1.61 2.14
N LYS A 64 -16.78 -0.69 3.07
CA LYS A 64 -17.80 -0.84 4.12
C LYS A 64 -17.65 -2.17 4.88
N SER A 65 -16.42 -2.55 5.17
CA SER A 65 -16.14 -3.81 5.86
C SER A 65 -16.69 -3.79 7.28
N LYS A 66 -17.34 -4.87 7.69
CA LYS A 66 -17.83 -5.06 9.07
C LYS A 66 -16.72 -5.45 10.05
N GLU A 67 -15.65 -6.04 9.54
CA GLU A 67 -14.48 -6.47 10.30
C GLU A 67 -13.25 -5.66 9.88
N LYS A 68 -12.26 -5.53 10.77
CA LYS A 68 -10.99 -4.88 10.45
C LYS A 68 -10.05 -5.87 9.76
N PHE A 69 -10.08 -5.90 8.44
CA PHE A 69 -9.15 -6.68 7.65
C PHE A 69 -7.86 -5.91 7.38
N SER A 70 -6.75 -6.62 7.22
CA SER A 70 -5.54 -6.02 6.67
C SER A 70 -5.76 -5.66 5.20
N TRP A 71 -5.06 -4.62 4.73
CA TRP A 71 -5.29 -4.06 3.42
C TRP A 71 -5.13 -5.07 2.28
N GLN A 72 -4.08 -5.88 2.34
CA GLN A 72 -3.80 -6.91 1.34
C GLN A 72 -4.88 -7.99 1.29
N LYS A 73 -5.51 -8.33 2.43
CA LYS A 73 -6.62 -9.31 2.47
C LYS A 73 -7.87 -8.77 1.80
N LEU A 74 -8.21 -7.51 2.04
CA LEU A 74 -9.34 -6.86 1.36
C LEU A 74 -9.12 -6.79 -0.13
N ILE A 75 -7.96 -6.30 -0.56
CA ILE A 75 -7.64 -6.18 -1.98
C ILE A 75 -7.69 -7.56 -2.64
N ARG A 76 -7.12 -8.58 -2.01
CA ARG A 76 -7.22 -9.96 -2.52
C ARG A 76 -8.66 -10.41 -2.66
N LEU A 77 -9.49 -10.23 -1.61
CA LEU A 77 -10.90 -10.64 -1.61
C LEU A 77 -11.70 -10.02 -2.75
N TYR A 78 -11.44 -8.76 -3.10
CA TYR A 78 -12.14 -8.03 -4.15
C TYR A 78 -11.46 -8.09 -5.52
N SER A 79 -10.37 -8.85 -5.64
CA SER A 79 -9.63 -9.02 -6.90
C SER A 79 -9.93 -10.37 -7.55
N GLY A 80 -10.06 -10.37 -8.87
CA GLY A 80 -10.38 -11.56 -9.68
C GLY A 80 -9.15 -12.30 -10.23
N SER A 81 -7.95 -11.73 -10.08
CA SER A 81 -6.68 -12.29 -10.51
C SER A 81 -5.52 -11.60 -9.80
N ASP A 82 -4.32 -12.15 -9.91
CA ASP A 82 -3.09 -11.55 -9.37
C ASP A 82 -2.81 -10.18 -9.97
N LYS A 83 -2.91 -10.05 -11.29
CA LYS A 83 -2.81 -8.76 -11.98
C LYS A 83 -3.85 -7.75 -11.47
N HIS A 84 -5.11 -8.17 -11.37
CA HIS A 84 -6.18 -7.30 -10.88
C HIS A 84 -5.93 -6.87 -9.42
N SER A 85 -5.29 -7.70 -8.59
CA SER A 85 -4.96 -7.32 -7.21
C SER A 85 -3.98 -6.13 -7.14
N LEU A 86 -3.03 -6.06 -8.08
CA LEU A 86 -2.08 -4.95 -8.17
C LEU A 86 -2.74 -3.68 -8.73
N GLU A 87 -3.56 -3.82 -9.79
CA GLU A 87 -4.32 -2.69 -10.36
C GLU A 87 -5.29 -2.08 -9.33
N LEU A 88 -5.95 -2.94 -8.54
CA LEU A 88 -6.84 -2.52 -7.48
C LEU A 88 -6.08 -1.81 -6.35
N PHE A 89 -4.90 -2.31 -5.97
CA PHE A 89 -4.03 -1.61 -5.03
C PHE A 89 -3.67 -0.21 -5.54
N GLU A 90 -3.17 -0.09 -6.77
CA GLU A 90 -2.77 1.20 -7.35
C GLU A 90 -3.93 2.20 -7.36
N THR A 91 -5.11 1.73 -7.75
CA THR A 91 -6.34 2.54 -7.78
C THR A 91 -6.72 3.05 -6.39
N LEU A 92 -6.76 2.15 -5.40
CA LEU A 92 -7.15 2.50 -4.03
C LEU A 92 -6.12 3.39 -3.36
N PHE A 93 -4.84 3.12 -3.60
CA PHE A 93 -3.73 3.90 -3.08
C PHE A 93 -3.75 5.33 -3.65
N THR A 94 -3.96 5.46 -4.96
CA THR A 94 -4.09 6.78 -5.61
C THR A 94 -5.27 7.57 -5.05
N LYS A 95 -6.44 6.94 -4.88
CA LYS A 95 -7.60 7.59 -4.26
C LYS A 95 -7.35 8.00 -2.80
N TYR A 96 -6.63 7.17 -2.05
CA TYR A 96 -6.22 7.49 -0.68
C TYR A 96 -5.33 8.74 -0.65
N LEU A 97 -4.32 8.82 -1.51
CA LEU A 97 -3.45 9.99 -1.62
C LEU A 97 -4.23 11.26 -1.96
N GLN A 98 -5.14 11.18 -2.94
CA GLN A 98 -6.00 12.29 -3.35
C GLN A 98 -6.94 12.76 -2.24
N SER A 99 -7.58 11.84 -1.52
CA SER A 99 -8.51 12.19 -0.42
C SER A 99 -7.83 12.84 0.78
N HIS A 100 -6.52 12.64 0.96
CA HIS A 100 -5.76 13.18 2.08
C HIS A 100 -4.87 14.38 1.67
N ASN A 101 -5.05 14.96 0.48
CA ASN A 101 -4.20 16.02 -0.09
C ASN A 101 -2.70 15.68 -0.02
N VAL A 102 -2.39 14.40 -0.22
CA VAL A 102 -1.02 13.92 -0.27
C VAL A 102 -0.63 13.87 -1.75
N ASN A 103 0.17 14.83 -2.20
CA ASN A 103 0.64 14.84 -3.60
C ASN A 103 1.50 13.58 -3.85
N ALA A 104 1.08 12.77 -4.83
CA ALA A 104 1.88 11.66 -5.35
C ALA A 104 3.09 12.18 -6.13
#